data_AF-A0A9Q9EKT1-F1
#
_entry.id   AF-A0A9Q9EKT1-F1
#
_cell.length_a   1.000
_cell.length_b   1.000
_cell.length_c   1.000
_cell.angle_alpha   90.00
_cell.angle_beta   90.00
_cell.angle_gamma   90.00
#
_symmetry.space_group_name_H-M   'P 1'
#
loop_
_entity.id
_entity.type
_entity.pdbx_description
1 polymer ?
#
loop_
_entity_poly.entity_id
_entity_poly.type
_entity_poly.pdbx_seq_one_letter_code
_entity_poly.pdbx_strand_id
1 'polypeptide(L)'
;MSEYMLLGRLPDDEGETATMLLTAVTKAEFPAQSLTLYRKQTPLHHESLTRIADSVTQLRCTMFQLKKLALTIGCVHKMNIQDIKTLGSLMKAAPIVEVLELEFITGCCGARKSLIPPIVLAALRTNAVKTLRITGAVLRQQDLCATLYHHKESLRALTLRHISIMPRDSFAAVFDWIQQQFSIDALTLHWLQQGYDHMDETTGRGAEYTFDDGEGVKAGLRLLSRSATFGIRQFHMRSSSTRRTLLDR
;
A
#
# COMPACT_ATOMS: atom_id res chain seq x y z
N MET A 1 -16.49 -20.99 0.02
CA MET A 1 -15.18 -20.39 0.37
C MET A 1 -15.32 -19.94 1.83
N SER A 2 -14.57 -20.52 2.76
CA SER A 2 -14.72 -20.23 4.19
C SER A 2 -13.92 -18.97 4.52
N GLU A 3 -14.61 -17.84 4.66
CA GLU A 3 -14.05 -16.55 5.02
C GLU A 3 -14.18 -16.34 6.52
N TYR A 4 -13.06 -16.31 7.25
CA TYR A 4 -13.06 -15.97 8.65
C TYR A 4 -12.66 -14.51 8.78
N MET A 5 -13.66 -13.66 8.98
CA MET A 5 -13.43 -12.26 9.29
C MET A 5 -13.07 -12.14 10.78
N LEU A 6 -11.84 -11.71 11.05
CA LEU A 6 -11.41 -11.36 12.40
C LEU A 6 -12.05 -10.01 12.76
N LEU A 7 -13.30 -10.04 13.20
CA LEU A 7 -13.94 -8.90 13.85
C LEU A 7 -13.31 -8.77 15.23
N GLY A 8 -12.23 -8.00 15.33
CA GLY A 8 -11.73 -7.47 16.59
C GLY A 8 -12.78 -6.54 17.19
N ARG A 9 -13.88 -7.10 17.71
CA ARG A 9 -14.80 -6.39 18.58
C ARG A 9 -14.30 -6.59 19.99
N LEU A 10 -13.45 -5.69 20.46
CA LEU A 10 -13.58 -5.08 21.79
C LEU A 10 -12.36 -4.17 22.03
N PRO A 11 -12.57 -2.91 22.43
CA PRO A 11 -11.50 -2.03 22.91
C PRO A 11 -10.80 -2.56 24.18
N ASP A 12 -11.37 -3.55 24.86
CA ASP A 12 -10.96 -4.00 26.22
C ASP A 12 -10.62 -5.50 26.35
N ASP A 13 -10.57 -6.28 25.26
CA ASP A 13 -10.50 -7.76 25.35
C ASP A 13 -9.08 -8.34 25.42
N GLU A 14 -8.08 -7.54 25.77
CA GLU A 14 -6.68 -8.00 25.96
C GLU A 14 -6.09 -8.92 24.85
N GLY A 15 -6.63 -8.90 23.62
CA GLY A 15 -6.20 -9.76 22.52
C GLY A 15 -6.69 -11.21 22.56
N GLU A 16 -7.57 -11.56 23.50
CA GLU A 16 -8.12 -12.92 23.68
C GLU A 16 -8.91 -13.37 22.43
N THR A 17 -9.72 -12.49 21.84
CA THR A 17 -10.47 -12.75 20.60
C THR A 17 -9.57 -13.07 19.40
N ALA A 18 -8.39 -12.43 19.25
CA ALA A 18 -7.50 -12.70 18.13
C ALA A 18 -6.86 -14.09 18.25
N THR A 19 -6.39 -14.45 19.44
CA THR A 19 -5.84 -15.77 19.75
C THR A 19 -6.90 -16.86 19.63
N MET A 20 -8.12 -16.61 20.14
CA MET A 20 -9.25 -17.53 20.04
C MET A 20 -9.68 -17.77 18.59
N LEU A 21 -9.79 -16.71 17.77
CA LEU A 21 -10.18 -16.83 16.37
C LEU A 21 -9.12 -17.55 15.55
N LEU A 22 -7.85 -17.25 15.78
CA LEU A 22 -6.78 -17.96 15.11
C LEU A 22 -6.71 -19.44 15.56
N THR A 23 -6.99 -19.73 16.83
CA THR A 23 -7.11 -21.10 17.35
C THR A 23 -8.35 -21.82 16.80
N ALA A 24 -9.46 -21.12 16.56
CA ALA A 24 -10.62 -21.68 15.89
C ALA A 24 -10.32 -21.99 14.42
N VAL A 25 -9.57 -21.10 13.75
CA VAL A 25 -9.09 -21.26 12.38
C VAL A 25 -8.13 -22.45 12.24
N THR A 26 -7.31 -22.75 13.26
CA THR A 26 -6.44 -23.95 13.25
C THR A 26 -7.20 -25.25 13.49
N LYS A 27 -8.31 -25.20 14.24
CA LYS A 27 -9.13 -26.37 14.61
C LYS A 27 -10.30 -26.62 13.65
N ALA A 28 -10.57 -25.72 12.72
CA ALA A 28 -11.66 -25.85 11.76
C ALA A 28 -11.37 -26.98 10.74
N GLU A 29 -12.38 -27.80 10.44
CA GLU A 29 -12.32 -28.81 9.37
C GLU A 29 -12.04 -28.19 7.99
N PHE A 30 -12.39 -26.91 7.82
CA PHE A 30 -12.12 -26.12 6.62
C PHE A 30 -11.19 -24.96 6.99
N PRO A 31 -9.87 -25.10 6.78
CA PRO A 31 -8.91 -24.10 7.21
C PRO A 31 -9.14 -22.77 6.48
N ALA A 32 -9.01 -21.66 7.22
CA ALA A 32 -9.23 -20.32 6.69
C ALA A 32 -8.21 -19.98 5.60
N GLN A 33 -8.70 -19.53 4.45
CA GLN A 33 -7.84 -19.06 3.35
C GLN A 33 -7.72 -17.53 3.32
N SER A 34 -8.50 -16.82 4.12
CA SER A 34 -8.52 -15.36 4.22
C SER A 34 -8.45 -14.92 5.67
N LEU A 35 -7.61 -13.94 5.97
CA LEU A 35 -7.43 -13.34 7.28
C LEU A 35 -7.37 -11.83 7.11
N THR A 36 -8.22 -11.13 7.85
CA THR A 36 -8.29 -9.68 7.86
C THR A 36 -8.03 -9.19 9.27
N LEU A 37 -6.96 -8.44 9.48
CA LEU A 37 -6.58 -7.84 10.76
C LEU A 37 -6.88 -6.32 10.71
N TYR A 38 -8.07 -5.93 11.17
CA TYR A 38 -8.64 -4.59 10.95
C TYR A 38 -9.56 -4.08 12.08
N ARG A 39 -9.52 -2.75 12.33
CA ARG A 39 -10.71 -1.86 12.39
C ARG A 39 -10.33 -0.40 12.04
N LYS A 40 -11.12 0.32 11.23
CA LYS A 40 -10.92 1.74 10.85
C LYS A 40 -10.89 2.66 12.08
N GLN A 41 -11.52 2.20 13.16
CA GLN A 41 -11.65 2.89 14.45
C GLN A 41 -10.53 2.49 15.44
N THR A 42 -9.88 1.32 15.24
CA THR A 42 -8.80 0.80 16.09
C THR A 42 -7.76 0.07 15.23
N PRO A 43 -6.86 0.82 14.56
CA PRO A 43 -5.85 0.19 13.71
C PRO A 43 -4.83 -0.61 14.55
N LEU A 44 -4.00 -1.42 13.88
CA LEU A 44 -2.93 -2.16 14.55
C LEU A 44 -1.96 -1.20 15.26
N HIS A 45 -1.98 -1.23 16.59
CA HIS A 45 -1.07 -0.52 17.48
C HIS A 45 -0.08 -1.50 18.13
N HIS A 46 0.90 -0.97 18.86
CA HIS A 46 2.01 -1.74 19.44
C HIS A 46 1.57 -2.97 20.25
N GLU A 47 0.59 -2.79 21.14
CA GLU A 47 0.07 -3.86 21.99
C GLU A 47 -0.61 -4.97 21.17
N SER A 48 -1.39 -4.61 20.15
CA SER A 48 -2.04 -5.58 19.26
C SER A 48 -1.01 -6.37 18.46
N LEU A 49 0.02 -5.71 17.95
CA LEU A 49 1.11 -6.35 17.22
C LEU A 49 1.89 -7.30 18.12
N THR A 50 2.23 -6.90 19.33
CA THR A 50 2.96 -7.76 20.27
C THR A 50 2.21 -9.07 20.55
N ARG A 51 0.90 -9.01 20.77
CA ARG A 51 0.06 -10.21 20.99
C ARG A 51 -0.15 -11.06 19.74
N ILE A 52 -0.27 -10.43 18.56
CA ILE A 52 -0.25 -11.14 17.28
C ILE A 52 1.07 -11.90 17.11
N ALA A 53 2.21 -11.33 17.52
CA ALA A 53 3.52 -11.97 17.41
C ALA A 53 3.57 -13.32 18.16
N ASP A 54 3.06 -13.32 19.39
CA ASP A 54 3.02 -14.52 20.25
C ASP A 54 2.11 -15.58 19.64
N SER A 55 0.96 -15.16 19.11
CA SER A 55 0.00 -16.04 18.45
C SER A 55 0.56 -16.63 17.15
N VAL A 56 1.15 -15.81 16.27
CA VAL A 56 1.64 -16.24 14.94
C VAL A 56 2.62 -17.41 15.04
N THR A 57 3.46 -17.44 16.07
CA THR A 57 4.40 -18.56 16.31
C THR A 57 3.66 -19.86 16.58
N GLN A 58 2.58 -19.81 17.35
CA GLN A 58 1.75 -20.98 17.70
C GLN A 58 0.88 -21.45 16.53
N LEU A 59 0.57 -20.55 15.59
CA LEU A 59 -0.41 -20.75 14.52
C LEU A 59 0.23 -20.98 13.15
N ARG A 60 1.55 -21.17 13.13
CA ARG A 60 2.36 -21.24 11.91
C ARG A 60 1.78 -22.20 10.87
N CYS A 61 1.34 -23.39 11.28
CA CYS A 61 0.75 -24.40 10.38
C CYS A 61 -0.50 -23.92 9.64
N THR A 62 -1.29 -23.05 10.25
CA THR A 62 -2.51 -22.52 9.63
C THR A 62 -2.22 -21.28 8.80
N MET A 63 -1.22 -20.48 9.19
CA MET A 63 -0.71 -19.39 8.36
C MET A 63 -0.15 -19.89 7.01
N PHE A 64 0.36 -21.14 6.94
CA PHE A 64 0.79 -21.78 5.70
C PHE A 64 -0.32 -22.05 4.68
N GLN A 65 -1.59 -21.95 5.06
CA GLN A 65 -2.73 -22.20 4.17
C GLN A 65 -3.42 -20.88 3.74
N LEU A 66 -2.93 -19.76 4.25
CA LEU A 66 -3.51 -18.45 4.05
C LEU A 66 -3.19 -17.91 2.64
N LYS A 67 -4.22 -17.69 1.84
CA LYS A 67 -4.12 -17.14 0.47
C LYS A 67 -4.36 -15.63 0.41
N LYS A 68 -5.15 -15.09 1.34
CA LYS A 68 -5.44 -13.67 1.45
C LYS A 68 -5.10 -13.15 2.84
N LEU A 69 -4.33 -12.06 2.89
CA LEU A 69 -4.01 -11.34 4.12
C LEU A 69 -4.35 -9.85 3.93
N ALA A 70 -5.16 -9.31 4.82
CA ALA A 70 -5.48 -7.89 4.87
C ALA A 70 -5.04 -7.28 6.20
N LEU A 71 -4.31 -6.17 6.16
CA LEU A 71 -3.71 -5.50 7.31
C LEU A 71 -4.05 -4.01 7.29
N THR A 72 -4.60 -3.50 8.39
CA THR A 72 -4.80 -2.05 8.59
C THR A 72 -3.83 -1.53 9.65
N ILE A 73 -2.84 -0.76 9.20
CA ILE A 73 -1.75 -0.23 10.03
C ILE A 73 -2.02 1.23 10.35
N GLY A 74 -2.02 1.57 11.63
CA GLY A 74 -2.26 2.93 12.10
C GLY A 74 -1.00 3.54 12.66
N CYS A 75 -0.93 4.87 12.64
CA CYS A 75 0.10 5.63 13.31
C CYS A 75 1.52 5.10 13.06
N VAL A 76 1.87 4.87 11.79
CA VAL A 76 3.19 4.35 11.38
C VAL A 76 4.38 5.11 12.01
N HIS A 77 4.22 6.40 12.30
CA HIS A 77 5.22 7.23 12.99
C HIS A 77 5.47 6.86 14.47
N LYS A 78 4.59 6.04 15.07
CA LYS A 78 4.62 5.59 16.47
C LYS A 78 5.03 4.12 16.58
N MET A 79 5.21 3.44 15.45
CA MET A 79 5.67 2.05 15.44
C MET A 79 7.13 1.98 15.88
N ASN A 80 7.42 1.06 16.79
CA ASN A 80 8.79 0.77 17.19
C ASN A 80 9.39 -0.40 16.38
N ILE A 81 10.65 -0.71 16.64
CA ILE A 81 11.36 -1.80 15.93
C ILE A 81 10.69 -3.16 16.18
N GLN A 82 10.11 -3.38 17.35
CA GLN A 82 9.46 -4.64 17.68
C GLN A 82 8.18 -4.82 16.86
N ASP A 83 7.40 -3.76 16.66
CA ASP A 83 6.22 -3.76 15.78
C ASP A 83 6.57 -4.17 14.35
N ILE A 84 7.64 -3.59 13.82
CA ILE A 84 8.14 -3.87 12.47
C ILE A 84 8.59 -5.32 12.37
N LYS A 85 9.29 -5.84 13.39
CA LYS A 85 9.69 -7.26 13.45
C LYS A 85 8.49 -8.18 13.46
N THR A 86 7.45 -7.86 14.23
CA THR A 86 6.20 -8.63 14.26
C THR A 86 5.57 -8.71 12.88
N LEU A 87 5.42 -7.59 12.18
CA LEU A 87 4.89 -7.58 10.81
C LEU A 87 5.71 -8.49 9.90
N GLY A 88 7.04 -8.43 10.00
CA GLY A 88 7.94 -9.32 9.27
C GLY A 88 7.73 -10.80 9.59
N SER A 89 7.52 -11.15 10.87
CA SER A 89 7.23 -12.52 11.30
C SER A 89 5.88 -13.01 10.78
N LEU A 90 4.85 -12.15 10.79
CA LEU A 90 3.53 -12.45 10.24
C LEU A 90 3.63 -12.79 8.75
N MET A 91 4.33 -11.97 7.96
CA MET A 91 4.51 -12.23 6.53
C MET A 91 5.29 -13.52 6.26
N LYS A 92 6.34 -13.80 7.05
CA LYS A 92 7.11 -15.04 6.94
C LYS A 92 6.29 -16.29 7.30
N ALA A 93 5.35 -16.16 8.22
CA ALA A 93 4.44 -17.24 8.58
C ALA A 93 3.39 -17.52 7.50
N ALA A 94 3.14 -16.56 6.61
CA ALA A 94 2.14 -16.64 5.54
C ALA A 94 2.78 -16.68 4.13
N PRO A 95 3.63 -17.68 3.81
CA PRO A 95 4.48 -17.64 2.62
C PRO A 95 3.72 -17.82 1.30
N ILE A 96 2.50 -18.34 1.32
CA ILE A 96 1.69 -18.60 0.11
C ILE A 96 0.60 -17.55 -0.12
N VAL A 97 0.64 -16.42 0.59
CA VAL A 97 -0.34 -15.34 0.41
C VAL A 97 -0.24 -14.81 -1.02
N GLU A 98 -1.33 -14.95 -1.76
CA GLU A 98 -1.47 -14.49 -3.13
C GLU A 98 -2.14 -13.11 -3.22
N VAL A 99 -2.96 -12.76 -2.22
CA VAL A 99 -3.66 -11.47 -2.13
C VAL A 99 -3.24 -10.75 -0.86
N LEU A 100 -2.55 -9.63 -1.01
CA LEU A 100 -2.12 -8.77 0.09
C LEU A 100 -2.83 -7.42 0.03
N GLU A 101 -3.57 -7.09 1.09
CA GLU A 101 -4.26 -5.81 1.23
C GLU A 101 -3.64 -5.02 2.39
N LEU A 102 -3.12 -3.85 2.10
CA LEU A 102 -2.47 -2.96 3.05
C LEU A 102 -3.24 -1.64 3.11
N GLU A 103 -3.78 -1.32 4.26
CA GLU A 103 -4.44 -0.04 4.53
C GLU A 103 -3.62 0.73 5.58
N PHE A 104 -3.30 1.99 5.27
CA PHE A 104 -2.56 2.86 6.16
C PHE A 104 -3.44 4.01 6.64
N ILE A 105 -3.60 4.12 7.97
CA ILE A 105 -4.31 5.24 8.58
C ILE A 105 -3.31 6.36 8.85
N THR A 106 -3.14 7.24 7.88
CA THR A 106 -2.16 8.35 7.92
C THR A 106 -2.65 9.60 8.66
N GLY A 107 -3.93 9.64 9.09
CA GLY A 107 -4.55 10.75 9.83
C GLY A 107 -4.84 10.46 11.32
N CYS A 108 -4.23 9.44 11.92
CA CYS A 108 -4.64 8.91 13.22
C CYS A 108 -4.37 9.81 14.46
N CYS A 109 -3.54 10.84 14.36
CA CYS A 109 -3.07 11.64 15.52
C CYS A 109 -3.37 13.13 15.41
N GLY A 110 -4.24 13.56 14.49
CA GLY A 110 -4.47 14.99 14.18
C GLY A 110 -3.26 15.69 13.54
N ALA A 111 -2.09 15.05 13.50
CA ALA A 111 -0.91 15.50 12.79
C ALA A 111 -1.06 15.32 11.26
N ARG A 112 -0.29 16.10 10.51
CA ARG A 112 -0.17 16.00 9.04
C ARG A 112 0.04 14.55 8.60
N LYS A 113 -0.48 14.21 7.40
CA LYS A 113 -0.24 12.95 6.69
C LYS A 113 1.20 12.46 6.91
N SER A 114 1.35 11.33 7.59
CA SER A 114 2.68 10.82 7.98
C SER A 114 3.29 9.95 6.88
N LEU A 115 4.52 10.28 6.48
CA LEU A 115 5.32 9.46 5.57
C LEU A 115 5.57 8.09 6.18
N ILE A 116 5.27 7.02 5.45
CA ILE A 116 5.52 5.65 5.89
C ILE A 116 7.02 5.38 5.81
N PRO A 117 7.66 4.95 6.91
CA PRO A 117 9.07 4.58 6.89
C PRO A 117 9.31 3.39 5.94
N PRO A 118 10.37 3.39 5.11
CA PRO A 118 10.66 2.31 4.17
C PRO A 118 10.79 0.93 4.84
N ILE A 119 11.26 0.92 6.09
CA ILE A 119 11.42 -0.30 6.88
C ILE A 119 10.09 -0.98 7.21
N VAL A 120 8.99 -0.23 7.33
CA VAL A 120 7.64 -0.79 7.55
C VAL A 120 7.19 -1.55 6.30
N LEU A 121 7.37 -0.97 5.11
CA LEU A 121 7.07 -1.64 3.85
C LEU A 121 7.95 -2.87 3.62
N ALA A 122 9.23 -2.78 4.01
CA ALA A 122 10.16 -3.89 3.90
C ALA A 122 9.76 -5.09 4.77
N ALA A 123 9.10 -4.87 5.91
CA ALA A 123 8.57 -5.93 6.75
C ALA A 123 7.34 -6.63 6.13
N LEU A 124 6.61 -5.97 5.24
CA LEU A 124 5.36 -6.47 4.64
C LEU A 124 5.58 -7.28 3.35
N ARG A 125 6.82 -7.73 3.14
CA ARG A 125 7.29 -8.41 1.93
C ARG A 125 6.97 -9.91 1.94
N THR A 126 6.59 -10.45 0.78
CA THR A 126 6.31 -11.88 0.56
C THR A 126 6.43 -12.23 -0.93
N ASN A 127 6.84 -13.45 -1.27
CA ASN A 127 7.20 -13.81 -2.64
C ASN A 127 6.00 -14.24 -3.51
N ALA A 128 4.89 -14.68 -2.90
CA ALA A 128 3.78 -15.31 -3.61
C ALA A 128 2.67 -14.34 -4.09
N VAL A 129 2.77 -13.05 -3.74
CA VAL A 129 1.69 -12.08 -3.98
C VAL A 129 1.46 -11.82 -5.47
N LYS A 130 0.27 -12.22 -5.92
CA LYS A 130 -0.26 -11.97 -7.26
C LYS A 130 -1.08 -10.69 -7.31
N THR A 131 -1.80 -10.37 -6.23
CA THR A 131 -2.63 -9.17 -6.10
C THR A 131 -2.17 -8.35 -4.91
N LEU A 132 -1.73 -7.12 -5.18
CA LEU A 132 -1.35 -6.17 -4.14
C LEU A 132 -2.30 -4.98 -4.14
N ARG A 133 -2.89 -4.69 -2.98
CA ARG A 133 -3.74 -3.53 -2.76
C ARG A 133 -3.11 -2.65 -1.69
N ILE A 134 -2.83 -1.40 -2.01
CA ILE A 134 -2.30 -0.41 -1.07
C ILE A 134 -3.29 0.74 -0.99
N THR A 135 -3.68 1.11 0.23
CA THR A 135 -4.64 2.18 0.50
C THR A 135 -4.12 3.16 1.54
N GLY A 136 -4.30 4.46 1.31
CA GLY A 136 -4.09 5.51 2.33
C GLY A 136 -2.62 5.81 2.66
N ALA A 137 -1.70 5.40 1.80
CA ALA A 137 -0.26 5.50 2.04
C ALA A 137 0.33 6.84 1.63
N VAL A 138 1.30 7.34 2.41
CA VAL A 138 2.14 8.49 2.05
C VAL A 138 3.56 7.98 1.91
N LEU A 139 4.16 8.10 0.72
CA LEU A 139 5.38 7.39 0.35
C LEU A 139 6.35 8.31 -0.41
N ARG A 140 7.62 7.90 -0.51
CA ARG A 140 8.45 8.36 -1.62
C ARG A 140 8.22 7.46 -2.83
N GLN A 141 8.42 8.00 -4.03
CA GLN A 141 8.38 7.23 -5.28
C GLN A 141 9.28 6.00 -5.21
N GLN A 142 10.52 6.17 -4.74
CA GLN A 142 11.49 5.07 -4.61
C GLN A 142 11.00 3.96 -3.68
N ASP A 143 10.26 4.29 -2.62
CA ASP A 143 9.78 3.33 -1.63
C ASP A 143 8.59 2.54 -2.19
N LEU A 144 7.71 3.20 -2.96
CA LEU A 144 6.66 2.53 -3.72
C LEU A 144 7.28 1.58 -4.76
N CYS A 145 8.21 2.05 -5.58
CA CYS A 145 8.88 1.22 -6.58
C CYS A 145 9.60 0.03 -5.91
N ALA A 146 10.34 0.24 -4.82
CA ALA A 146 11.03 -0.83 -4.10
C ALA A 146 10.05 -1.87 -3.52
N THR A 147 8.88 -1.43 -3.04
CA THR A 147 7.82 -2.32 -2.55
C THR A 147 7.28 -3.18 -3.69
N LEU A 148 6.93 -2.58 -4.83
CA LEU A 148 6.45 -3.30 -6.00
C LEU A 148 7.49 -4.27 -6.55
N TYR A 149 8.76 -3.84 -6.64
CA TYR A 149 9.85 -4.63 -7.21
C TYR A 149 10.08 -5.94 -6.46
N HIS A 150 9.81 -5.95 -5.15
CA HIS A 150 9.90 -7.17 -4.37
C HIS A 150 8.94 -8.27 -4.84
N HIS A 151 7.81 -7.88 -5.43
CA HIS A 151 6.80 -8.78 -5.97
C HIS A 151 6.88 -8.93 -7.49
N LYS A 152 7.95 -8.45 -8.13
CA LYS A 152 8.06 -8.35 -9.61
C LYS A 152 7.70 -9.64 -10.36
N GLU A 153 8.19 -10.78 -9.89
CA GLU A 153 8.01 -12.06 -10.58
C GLU A 153 6.55 -12.56 -10.53
N SER A 154 5.86 -12.32 -9.42
CA SER A 154 4.54 -12.88 -9.12
C SER A 154 3.37 -11.90 -9.31
N LEU A 155 3.61 -10.60 -9.19
CA LEU A 155 2.56 -9.59 -9.22
C LEU A 155 1.89 -9.52 -10.59
N ARG A 156 0.56 -9.61 -10.60
CA ARG A 156 -0.31 -9.53 -11.78
C ARG A 156 -1.44 -8.51 -11.64
N ALA A 157 -1.87 -8.20 -10.42
CA ALA A 157 -2.88 -7.19 -10.17
C ALA A 157 -2.40 -6.17 -9.12
N LEU A 158 -2.58 -4.89 -9.43
CA LEU A 158 -2.18 -3.79 -8.55
C LEU A 158 -3.33 -2.82 -8.34
N THR A 159 -3.61 -2.51 -7.07
CA THR A 159 -4.57 -1.46 -6.70
C THR A 159 -3.89 -0.43 -5.82
N LEU A 160 -3.87 0.82 -6.25
CA LEU A 160 -3.35 1.96 -5.50
C LEU A 160 -4.49 2.93 -5.21
N ARG A 161 -4.93 3.03 -3.95
CA ARG A 161 -5.99 3.95 -3.53
C ARG A 161 -5.50 4.98 -2.52
N HIS A 162 -5.89 6.24 -2.66
CA HIS A 162 -5.54 7.30 -1.71
C HIS A 162 -4.02 7.38 -1.43
N ILE A 163 -3.20 7.18 -2.47
CA ILE A 163 -1.74 7.19 -2.34
C ILE A 163 -1.23 8.60 -2.58
N SER A 164 -0.45 9.11 -1.64
CA SER A 164 0.26 10.38 -1.78
C SER A 164 1.76 10.11 -1.92
N ILE A 165 2.41 10.69 -2.92
CA ILE A 165 3.89 10.71 -3.01
C ILE A 165 4.44 12.09 -2.63
N MET A 166 5.71 12.16 -2.26
CA MET A 166 6.33 13.42 -1.84
C MET A 166 6.35 14.46 -2.99
N PRO A 167 6.37 15.77 -2.70
CA PRO A 167 6.21 16.81 -3.73
C PRO A 167 7.26 16.85 -4.84
N ARG A 168 8.44 16.24 -4.63
CA ARG A 168 9.51 16.16 -5.64
C ARG A 168 9.48 14.84 -6.43
N ASP A 169 8.61 13.92 -6.05
CA ASP A 169 8.43 12.63 -6.72
C ASP A 169 7.40 12.75 -7.83
N SER A 170 7.39 11.78 -8.75
CA SER A 170 6.49 11.78 -9.90
C SER A 170 5.78 10.45 -10.11
N PHE A 171 4.44 10.48 -10.15
CA PHE A 171 3.66 9.32 -10.54
C PHE A 171 3.87 8.97 -12.01
N ALA A 172 4.13 9.93 -12.90
CA ALA A 172 4.51 9.61 -14.28
C ALA A 172 5.77 8.73 -14.33
N ALA A 173 6.80 9.07 -13.54
CA ALA A 173 8.00 8.24 -13.45
C ALA A 173 7.71 6.85 -12.86
N VAL A 174 6.81 6.75 -11.87
CA VAL A 174 6.34 5.44 -11.36
C VAL A 174 5.63 4.64 -12.45
N PHE A 175 4.73 5.26 -13.22
CA PHE A 175 3.96 4.59 -14.27
C PHE A 175 4.83 4.10 -15.42
N ASP A 176 5.79 4.92 -15.87
CA ASP A 176 6.76 4.53 -16.89
C ASP A 176 7.65 3.39 -16.38
N TRP A 177 8.07 3.44 -15.12
CA TRP A 177 8.84 2.36 -14.51
C TRP A 177 8.03 1.06 -14.38
N ILE A 178 6.76 1.12 -13.96
CA ILE A 178 5.88 -0.06 -13.89
C ILE A 178 5.75 -0.71 -15.28
N GLN A 179 5.51 0.09 -16.33
CA GLN A 179 5.41 -0.41 -17.71
C GLN A 179 6.68 -1.14 -18.17
N GLN A 180 7.85 -0.70 -17.74
CA GLN A 180 9.13 -1.29 -18.13
C GLN A 180 9.49 -2.54 -17.32
N GLN A 181 9.03 -2.62 -16.08
CA GLN A 181 9.51 -3.63 -15.13
C GLN A 181 8.52 -4.78 -14.88
N PHE A 182 7.22 -4.61 -15.17
CA PHE A 182 6.19 -5.56 -14.77
C PHE A 182 5.29 -5.96 -15.94
N SER A 183 4.73 -7.16 -15.84
CA SER A 183 3.59 -7.61 -16.64
C SER A 183 2.36 -7.67 -15.73
N ILE A 184 1.70 -6.52 -15.57
CA ILE A 184 0.48 -6.38 -14.78
C ILE A 184 -0.72 -6.61 -15.71
N ASP A 185 -1.60 -7.53 -15.33
CA ASP A 185 -2.82 -7.88 -16.05
C ASP A 185 -4.00 -7.02 -15.61
N ALA A 186 -4.00 -6.51 -14.37
CA ALA A 186 -5.06 -5.65 -13.85
C ALA A 186 -4.52 -4.50 -13.01
N LEU A 187 -5.00 -3.28 -13.25
CA LEU A 187 -4.56 -2.07 -12.55
C LEU A 187 -5.76 -1.22 -12.15
N THR A 188 -5.81 -0.83 -10.89
CA THR A 188 -6.75 0.18 -10.38
C THR A 188 -5.99 1.30 -9.69
N LEU A 189 -6.21 2.54 -10.13
CA LEU A 189 -5.65 3.75 -9.54
C LEU A 189 -6.80 4.65 -9.07
N HIS A 190 -6.80 5.04 -7.81
CA HIS A 190 -7.87 5.85 -7.21
C HIS A 190 -7.25 6.88 -6.25
N TRP A 191 -7.61 8.16 -6.36
CA TRP A 191 -7.08 9.22 -5.48
C TRP A 191 -5.56 9.24 -5.33
N LEU A 192 -4.84 9.42 -6.42
CA LEU A 192 -3.40 9.64 -6.37
C LEU A 192 -3.08 11.13 -6.20
N GLN A 193 -2.17 11.46 -5.30
CA GLN A 193 -1.75 12.82 -4.98
C GLN A 193 -0.23 13.00 -5.10
N GLN A 194 0.21 14.05 -5.82
CA GLN A 194 1.60 14.44 -5.98
C GLN A 194 1.75 15.95 -5.73
N GLY A 195 2.28 16.32 -4.56
CA GLY A 195 2.34 17.73 -4.16
C GLY A 195 0.95 18.37 -4.08
N TYR A 196 0.74 19.46 -4.83
CA TYR A 196 -0.57 20.13 -4.96
C TYR A 196 -1.43 19.55 -6.09
N ASP A 197 -0.83 18.81 -7.02
CA ASP A 197 -1.55 18.13 -8.09
C ASP A 197 -2.16 16.83 -7.51
N HIS A 198 -3.45 16.62 -7.76
CA HIS A 198 -4.19 15.48 -7.27
C HIS A 198 -5.24 15.09 -8.32
N MET A 199 -5.65 13.81 -8.32
CA MET A 199 -7.00 13.49 -8.79
C MET A 199 -7.96 14.30 -7.91
N ASP A 200 -9.01 14.91 -8.48
CA ASP A 200 -9.89 15.86 -7.77
C ASP A 200 -11.35 15.37 -7.70
N GLU A 201 -11.89 15.23 -6.48
CA GLU A 201 -13.24 14.71 -6.19
C GLU A 201 -14.30 15.69 -6.68
N THR A 202 -13.98 16.98 -6.60
CA THR A 202 -14.92 18.07 -6.88
C THR A 202 -15.12 18.29 -8.38
N THR A 203 -14.10 18.01 -9.19
CA THR A 203 -14.18 18.14 -10.65
C THR A 203 -14.40 16.83 -11.39
N GLY A 204 -14.39 15.68 -10.69
CA GLY A 204 -14.63 14.34 -11.26
C GLY A 204 -13.56 13.88 -12.27
N ARG A 205 -12.47 14.64 -12.44
CA ARG A 205 -11.41 14.30 -13.39
C ARG A 205 -10.50 13.23 -12.80
N GLY A 206 -10.57 12.04 -13.37
CA GLY A 206 -9.62 10.96 -13.08
C GLY A 206 -9.71 10.41 -11.67
N ALA A 207 -10.90 10.43 -11.07
CA ALA A 207 -11.14 9.91 -9.71
C ALA A 207 -10.71 8.44 -9.56
N GLU A 208 -10.99 7.63 -10.57
CA GLU A 208 -10.59 6.23 -10.68
C GLU A 208 -10.18 5.90 -12.12
N TYR A 209 -9.13 5.09 -12.28
CA TYR A 209 -8.76 4.43 -13.51
C TYR A 209 -8.66 2.94 -13.25
N THR A 210 -9.38 2.14 -14.03
CA THR A 210 -9.40 0.68 -13.93
C THR A 210 -9.13 0.07 -15.30
N PHE A 211 -8.21 -0.89 -15.33
CA PHE A 211 -7.81 -1.63 -16.52
C PHE A 211 -7.77 -3.11 -16.13
N ASP A 212 -8.44 -3.96 -16.91
CA ASP A 212 -8.64 -5.38 -16.56
C ASP A 212 -7.88 -6.35 -17.49
N ASP A 213 -7.02 -5.81 -18.36
CA ASP A 213 -6.14 -6.59 -19.23
C ASP A 213 -4.76 -5.93 -19.39
N GLY A 214 -3.73 -6.72 -19.69
CA GLY A 214 -2.34 -6.24 -19.71
C GLY A 214 -2.01 -5.20 -20.79
N GLU A 215 -2.72 -5.21 -21.93
CA GLU A 215 -2.52 -4.19 -22.97
C GLU A 215 -3.22 -2.88 -22.58
N GLY A 216 -4.43 -2.98 -22.01
CA GLY A 216 -5.14 -1.88 -21.38
C GLY A 216 -4.32 -1.22 -20.28
N VAL A 217 -3.66 -2.01 -19.42
CA VAL A 217 -2.75 -1.51 -18.38
C VAL A 217 -1.58 -0.73 -18.99
N LYS A 218 -0.88 -1.28 -19.99
CA LYS A 218 0.25 -0.59 -20.63
C LYS A 218 -0.18 0.71 -21.30
N ALA A 219 -1.26 0.67 -22.08
CA ALA A 219 -1.80 1.83 -22.78
C ALA A 219 -2.26 2.91 -21.79
N GLY A 220 -2.96 2.49 -20.72
CA GLY A 220 -3.42 3.34 -19.63
C GLY A 220 -2.27 4.04 -18.92
N LEU A 221 -1.26 3.28 -18.46
CA LEU A 221 -0.09 3.85 -17.80
C LEU A 221 0.67 4.84 -18.70
N ARG A 222 0.81 4.54 -20.00
CA ARG A 222 1.45 5.44 -20.99
C ARG A 222 0.69 6.75 -21.18
N LEU A 223 -0.64 6.68 -21.18
CA LEU A 223 -1.49 7.86 -21.28
C LEU A 223 -1.40 8.70 -20.01
N LEU A 224 -1.46 8.06 -18.85
CA LEU A 224 -1.38 8.74 -17.55
C LEU A 224 -0.03 9.40 -17.33
N SER A 225 1.08 8.77 -17.73
CA SER A 225 2.42 9.37 -17.61
C SER A 225 2.64 10.63 -18.45
N ARG A 226 1.75 10.89 -19.42
CA ARG A 226 1.76 12.09 -20.27
C ARG A 226 0.60 13.05 -19.97
N SER A 227 -0.25 12.70 -19.01
CA SER A 227 -1.45 13.49 -18.68
C SER A 227 -1.10 14.84 -18.05
N ALA A 228 -2.02 15.79 -18.12
CA ALA A 228 -1.85 17.07 -17.40
C ALA A 228 -1.80 16.91 -15.87
N THR A 229 -2.37 15.82 -15.34
CA THR A 229 -2.47 15.54 -13.90
C THR A 229 -1.18 14.95 -13.34
N PHE A 230 -0.53 14.03 -14.06
CA PHE A 230 0.66 13.31 -13.56
C PHE A 230 1.91 13.51 -14.40
N GLY A 231 1.76 13.93 -15.65
CA GLY A 231 2.87 14.09 -16.58
C GLY A 231 3.86 15.14 -16.11
N ILE A 232 5.10 14.98 -16.59
CA ILE A 232 6.15 15.95 -16.32
C ILE A 232 5.72 17.26 -16.96
N ARG A 233 5.32 18.25 -16.14
CA ARG A 233 5.19 19.62 -16.61
C ARG A 233 6.56 20.01 -17.12
N GLN A 234 6.68 20.21 -18.43
CA GLN A 234 7.78 20.97 -18.97
C GLN A 234 7.66 22.34 -18.33
N PHE A 235 8.39 22.58 -17.26
CA PHE A 235 8.70 23.93 -16.84
C PHE A 235 9.39 24.54 -18.05
N HIS A 236 8.66 25.37 -18.81
CA HIS A 236 9.29 26.38 -19.62
C HIS A 236 10.16 27.17 -18.65
N MET A 237 11.45 26.83 -18.59
CA MET A 237 12.47 27.82 -18.33
C MET A 237 12.21 28.89 -19.36
N ARG A 238 11.52 29.95 -18.96
CA ARG A 238 11.62 31.22 -19.65
C ARG A 238 13.10 31.54 -19.62
N SER A 239 13.78 31.24 -20.72
CA SER A 239 15.08 31.81 -21.03
C SER A 239 14.92 33.31 -20.80
N SER A 240 15.54 33.81 -19.74
CA SER A 240 15.76 35.23 -19.55
C SER A 240 16.76 35.68 -20.62
N SER A 241 16.29 35.76 -21.85
CA SER A 241 16.93 36.44 -22.95
C SER A 241 16.28 37.80 -23.11
N THR A 242 17.09 38.82 -22.89
CA THR A 242 16.99 40.15 -23.51
C THR A 242 16.12 41.20 -22.80
N ARG A 243 16.80 42.07 -22.02
CA ARG A 243 17.01 43.48 -22.43
C ARG A 243 18.16 44.09 -21.61
N ARG A 244 19.33 44.17 -22.23
CA ARG A 244 20.30 45.23 -21.92
C ARG A 244 19.60 46.55 -22.24
N THR A 245 19.28 47.33 -21.23
CA THR A 245 19.09 48.77 -21.38
C THR A 245 20.45 49.39 -21.63
N LEU A 246 20.72 49.69 -22.90
CA LEU A 246 21.57 50.83 -23.27
C LEU A 246 20.78 52.08 -22.88
N LEU A 247 21.28 52.84 -21.93
CA LEU A 247 20.92 54.25 -21.75
C LEU A 247 22.22 55.00 -21.50
N ASP A 248 22.64 55.72 -22.53
CA ASP A 248 23.57 56.84 -22.45
C ASP A 248 23.08 57.85 -21.41
N ARG A 249 23.98 58.20 -20.47
CA ARG A 249 24.30 59.57 -20.04
C ARG A 249 25.49 59.57 -19.09
#